data_AF-A0A074WIV4-F1
#
_entry.id   AF-A0A074WIV4-F1
#
_cell.length_a   1.000
_cell.length_b   1.000
_cell.length_c   1.000
_cell.angle_alpha   90.00
_cell.angle_beta   90.00
_cell.angle_gamma   90.00
#
_symmetry.space_group_name_H-M   'P 1'
#
loop_
_entity.id
_entity.type
_entity.pdbx_description
1 polymer ?
#
loop_
_entity_poly.entity_id
_entity_poly.type
_entity_poly.pdbx_seq_one_letter_code
_entity_poly.pdbx_strand_id
1 'polypeptide(L)'
;MFPQPDAETLARNPQFALLWKDLTTNRITREGVSKSLALDKETVKVREILKSKRFEQAKREVLKDAVRAVAFGEGEGGLVGELRETAQIVSAQLDGKVDAQDEDIVQVEVEEFMSNIETVRVAVETHMEQNVMLLCQILDPTQQQPDPSTLPAQVQALRTEVEEAKWQLDVKRIELASTLTQLLKTNAQLLQTAIRILEQVMHGSVGRHTREDGGWAGL
;
A
#
# COMPACT_ATOMS: atom_id res chain seq x y z
N MET A 1 -20.35 8.23 -0.51
CA MET A 1 -20.81 9.60 -0.78
C MET A 1 -20.26 10.52 0.29
N PHE A 2 -19.63 11.64 -0.08
CA PHE A 2 -19.22 12.63 0.91
C PHE A 2 -20.46 13.30 1.54
N PRO A 3 -20.47 13.51 2.87
CA PRO A 3 -21.58 14.18 3.55
C PRO A 3 -21.72 15.62 3.02
N GLN A 4 -22.95 16.06 2.74
CA GLN A 4 -23.18 17.44 2.28
C GLN A 4 -22.83 18.43 3.41
N PRO A 5 -21.99 19.46 3.14
CA PRO A 5 -21.70 20.51 4.10
C PRO A 5 -22.94 21.38 4.34
N ASP A 6 -23.04 21.93 5.55
CA ASP A 6 -24.12 22.85 5.92
C ASP A 6 -24.11 24.12 5.05
N ALA A 7 -25.31 24.58 4.68
CA ALA A 7 -25.50 25.73 3.80
C ALA A 7 -24.88 27.03 4.36
N GLU A 8 -24.88 27.22 5.68
CA GLU A 8 -24.23 28.37 6.33
C GLU A 8 -22.70 28.34 6.19
N THR A 9 -22.10 27.15 6.24
CA THR A 9 -20.65 26.97 6.10
C THR A 9 -20.20 27.24 4.67
N LEU A 10 -21.01 26.86 3.68
CA LEU A 10 -20.77 27.16 2.26
C LEU A 10 -20.94 28.65 1.95
N ALA A 11 -21.90 29.33 2.60
CA ALA A 11 -22.11 30.77 2.44
C ALA A 11 -20.99 31.61 3.08
N ARG A 12 -20.48 31.18 4.24
CA ARG A 12 -19.37 31.87 4.93
C ARG A 12 -18.01 31.67 4.24
N ASN A 13 -17.81 30.57 3.52
CA ASN A 13 -16.55 30.25 2.85
C ASN A 13 -16.76 30.00 1.34
N PRO A 14 -16.85 31.05 0.52
CA PRO A 14 -17.13 30.92 -0.92
C PRO A 14 -16.04 30.13 -1.67
N GLN A 15 -14.78 30.24 -1.24
CA GLN A 15 -13.66 29.47 -1.79
C GLN A 15 -13.83 27.96 -1.54
N PHE A 16 -14.29 27.58 -0.34
CA PHE A 16 -14.59 26.19 -0.01
C PHE A 16 -15.80 25.67 -0.79
N ALA A 17 -16.82 26.49 -1.00
CA ALA A 17 -17.97 26.10 -1.83
C ALA A 17 -17.60 25.83 -3.29
N LEU A 18 -16.70 26.63 -3.87
CA LEU A 18 -16.15 26.40 -5.21
C LEU A 18 -15.32 25.11 -5.27
N LEU A 19 -14.43 24.89 -4.30
CA LEU A 19 -13.64 23.67 -4.20
C LEU A 19 -14.51 22.43 -4.04
N TRP A 20 -15.52 22.49 -3.16
CA TRP A 20 -16.47 21.40 -2.92
C TRP A 20 -17.24 21.04 -4.20
N LYS A 21 -17.72 22.06 -4.93
CA LYS A 21 -18.38 21.89 -6.23
C LYS A 21 -17.42 21.28 -7.25
N ASP A 22 -16.18 21.74 -7.35
CA ASP A 22 -15.19 21.18 -8.28
C ASP A 22 -14.82 19.73 -7.93
N LEU A 23 -14.65 19.43 -6.64
CA LEU A 23 -14.37 18.08 -6.15
C LEU A 23 -15.52 17.12 -6.48
N THR A 24 -16.75 17.49 -6.14
CA THR A 24 -17.93 16.63 -6.35
C THR A 24 -18.39 16.53 -7.81
N THR A 25 -18.05 17.51 -8.65
CA THR A 25 -18.49 17.53 -10.06
C THR A 25 -17.40 17.02 -11.01
N ASN A 26 -16.15 17.45 -10.83
CA ASN A 26 -15.06 17.19 -11.78
C ASN A 26 -14.03 16.19 -11.28
N ARG A 27 -13.79 16.08 -9.96
CA ARG A 27 -12.63 15.32 -9.45
C ARG A 27 -12.94 14.03 -8.76
N ILE A 28 -14.18 13.75 -8.38
CA ILE A 28 -14.57 12.56 -7.61
C ILE A 28 -15.80 11.89 -8.27
N THR A 29 -15.80 10.56 -8.40
CA THR A 29 -16.96 9.76 -8.80
C THR A 29 -17.98 9.64 -7.65
N ARG A 30 -19.21 9.20 -7.95
CA ARG A 30 -20.30 9.06 -6.96
C ARG A 30 -19.92 8.21 -5.73
N GLU A 31 -18.94 7.33 -5.87
CA GLU A 31 -18.44 6.45 -4.81
C GLU A 31 -17.34 7.07 -3.94
N GLY A 32 -16.86 8.28 -4.23
CA GLY A 32 -15.81 8.93 -3.44
C GLY A 32 -14.38 8.70 -3.96
N VAL A 33 -14.23 8.04 -5.12
CA VAL A 33 -12.93 7.80 -5.75
C VAL A 33 -12.59 8.95 -6.69
N SER A 34 -11.34 9.41 -6.72
CA SER A 34 -10.98 10.49 -7.63
C SER A 34 -11.14 10.05 -9.09
N LYS A 35 -11.83 10.84 -9.93
CA LYS A 35 -11.93 10.61 -11.38
C LYS A 35 -10.51 10.57 -11.94
N SER A 36 -10.16 9.54 -12.69
CA SER A 36 -8.90 9.51 -13.40
C SER A 36 -8.86 10.73 -14.31
N LEU A 37 -7.94 11.67 -14.06
CA LEU A 37 -7.65 12.71 -15.03
C LEU A 37 -7.32 11.99 -16.34
N ALA A 38 -8.01 12.31 -17.42
CA ALA A 38 -7.61 11.85 -18.75
C ALA A 38 -6.15 12.30 -18.92
N LEU A 39 -5.23 11.33 -18.86
CA LEU A 39 -3.81 11.63 -18.89
C LEU A 39 -3.49 12.25 -20.24
N ASP A 40 -2.89 13.44 -20.24
CA ASP A 40 -2.37 14.08 -21.44
C ASP A 40 -1.48 13.07 -22.17
N LYS A 41 -1.53 13.06 -23.51
CA LYS A 41 -0.76 12.11 -24.34
C LYS A 41 0.71 12.08 -23.97
N GLU A 42 1.28 13.21 -23.54
CA GLU A 42 2.64 13.31 -23.04
C GLU A 42 2.85 12.55 -21.72
N THR A 43 1.93 12.68 -20.77
CA THR A 43 2.00 11.96 -19.49
C THR A 43 1.87 10.44 -19.67
N VAL A 44 1.09 9.98 -20.65
CA VAL A 44 1.02 8.56 -21.04
C VAL A 44 2.37 8.09 -21.59
N LYS A 45 2.94 8.82 -22.55
CA LYS A 45 4.26 8.50 -23.12
C LYS A 45 5.36 8.46 -22.07
N VAL A 46 5.40 9.44 -21.16
CA VAL A 46 6.38 9.47 -20.06
C VAL A 46 6.22 8.25 -19.16
N ARG A 47 4.98 7.83 -18.85
CA ARG A 47 4.74 6.62 -18.06
C ARG A 47 5.22 5.35 -18.77
N GLU A 48 5.03 5.25 -20.08
CA GLU A 48 5.53 4.11 -20.87
C GLU A 48 7.06 4.05 -20.87
N ILE A 49 7.74 5.18 -21.10
CA ILE A 49 9.20 5.29 -21.05
C ILE A 49 9.70 4.90 -19.65
N LEU A 50 9.07 5.45 -18.61
CA LEU A 50 9.43 5.15 -17.22
C LEU A 50 9.19 3.68 -16.87
N LYS A 51 8.12 3.06 -17.37
CA LYS A 51 7.87 1.61 -17.21
C LYS A 51 8.98 0.81 -17.87
N SER A 52 9.38 1.15 -19.09
CA SER A 52 10.48 0.50 -19.80
C SER A 52 11.80 0.66 -19.04
N LYS A 53 12.15 1.87 -18.58
CA LYS A 53 13.37 2.10 -17.80
C LYS A 53 13.39 1.34 -16.47
N ARG A 54 12.26 1.26 -15.77
CA ARG A 54 12.12 0.46 -14.54
C ARG A 54 12.28 -1.03 -14.81
N PHE A 55 11.71 -1.53 -15.91
CA PHE A 55 11.88 -2.92 -16.31
C PHE A 55 13.35 -3.25 -16.62
N GLU A 56 14.01 -2.40 -17.39
CA GLU A 56 15.42 -2.53 -17.72
C GLU A 56 16.32 -2.47 -16.48
N GLN A 57 16.01 -1.57 -15.54
CA GLN A 57 16.72 -1.50 -14.27
C GLN A 57 16.50 -2.77 -13.44
N ALA A 58 15.25 -3.21 -13.27
CA ALA A 58 14.94 -4.42 -12.52
C ALA A 58 15.63 -5.65 -13.12
N LYS A 59 15.69 -5.77 -14.45
CA LYS A 59 16.41 -6.85 -15.14
C LYS A 59 17.91 -6.82 -14.81
N ARG A 60 18.53 -5.63 -14.82
CA ARG A 60 19.95 -5.48 -14.46
C ARG A 60 20.20 -5.86 -13.00
N GLU A 61 19.38 -5.37 -12.07
CA GLU A 61 19.54 -5.70 -10.64
C GLU A 61 19.39 -7.21 -10.40
N VAL A 62 18.36 -7.85 -10.98
CA VAL A 62 18.17 -9.31 -10.84
C VAL A 62 19.37 -10.08 -11.37
N LEU A 63 19.90 -9.70 -12.53
CA LEU A 63 21.07 -10.38 -13.10
C LEU A 63 22.33 -10.15 -12.25
N LYS A 64 22.52 -8.93 -11.77
CA LYS A 64 23.64 -8.56 -10.91
C LYS A 64 23.61 -9.32 -9.59
N ASP A 65 22.44 -9.40 -8.96
CA ASP A 65 22.23 -10.19 -7.74
C ASP A 65 22.46 -11.69 -7.99
N ALA A 66 22.05 -12.22 -9.14
CA ALA A 66 22.29 -13.61 -9.50
C ALA A 66 23.78 -13.90 -9.72
N VAL A 67 24.51 -13.04 -10.45
CA VAL A 67 25.98 -13.15 -10.61
C VAL A 67 26.67 -13.09 -9.25
N ARG A 68 26.24 -12.18 -8.37
CA ARG A 68 26.77 -12.07 -7.01
C ARG A 68 26.52 -13.34 -6.20
N ALA A 69 25.30 -13.88 -6.24
CA ALA A 69 24.96 -15.10 -5.52
C ALA A 69 25.81 -16.30 -6.00
N VAL A 70 26.06 -16.40 -7.30
CA VAL A 70 26.88 -17.46 -7.91
C VAL A 70 28.38 -17.28 -7.63
N ALA A 71 28.87 -16.03 -7.56
CA ALA A 71 30.27 -15.70 -7.24
C ALA A 71 30.60 -15.94 -5.75
N PHE A 72 29.68 -15.61 -4.85
CA PHE A 72 29.88 -15.79 -3.40
C PHE A 72 29.33 -17.12 -2.87
N GLY A 73 28.44 -17.79 -3.61
CA GLY A 73 27.81 -19.05 -3.21
C GLY A 73 28.82 -20.19 -3.01
N GLU A 74 28.57 -21.00 -2.00
CA GLU A 74 29.34 -22.21 -1.69
C GLU A 74 28.49 -23.45 -2.03
N GLY A 75 28.98 -24.35 -2.89
CA GLY A 75 28.31 -25.63 -3.19
C GLY A 75 28.05 -25.92 -4.68
N GLU A 76 27.15 -26.88 -4.96
CA GLU A 76 26.84 -27.46 -6.29
C GLU A 76 26.27 -26.47 -7.34
N GLY A 77 25.99 -25.23 -6.98
CA GLY A 77 25.49 -24.18 -7.89
C GLY A 77 26.37 -22.94 -8.01
N GLY A 78 27.52 -22.91 -7.32
CA GLY A 78 28.46 -21.79 -7.33
C GLY A 78 29.61 -21.99 -8.33
N LEU A 79 30.32 -20.90 -8.65
CA LEU A 79 31.55 -20.99 -9.45
C LEU A 79 32.69 -21.56 -8.59
N VAL A 80 33.61 -22.27 -9.24
CA VAL A 80 34.71 -22.99 -8.56
C VAL A 80 36.06 -22.41 -9.01
N GLY A 81 37.03 -22.38 -8.09
CA GLY A 81 38.42 -22.03 -8.37
C GLY A 81 38.63 -20.58 -8.78
N GLU A 82 39.57 -20.34 -9.69
CA GLU A 82 39.99 -19.02 -10.18
C GLU A 82 38.81 -18.22 -10.79
N LEU A 83 37.87 -18.92 -11.43
CA LEU A 83 36.64 -18.31 -11.98
C LEU A 83 35.75 -17.69 -10.89
N ARG A 84 35.77 -18.24 -9.68
CA ARG A 84 35.02 -17.68 -8.55
C ARG A 84 35.60 -16.35 -8.12
N GLU A 85 36.93 -16.28 -8.04
CA GLU A 85 37.66 -15.07 -7.62
C GLU A 85 37.49 -13.95 -8.64
N THR A 86 37.64 -14.25 -9.94
CA THR A 86 37.37 -13.28 -11.02
C THR A 86 35.91 -12.81 -11.01
N ALA A 87 34.94 -13.73 -10.82
CA ALA A 87 33.53 -13.36 -10.71
C ALA A 87 33.21 -12.50 -9.47
N GLN A 88 33.93 -12.67 -8.35
CA GLN A 88 33.78 -11.83 -7.16
C GLN A 88 34.29 -10.41 -7.42
N ILE A 89 35.43 -10.27 -8.09
CA ILE A 89 36.00 -8.98 -8.47
C ILE A 89 35.07 -8.25 -9.47
N VAL A 90 34.58 -8.95 -10.50
CA VAL A 90 33.60 -8.41 -11.45
C VAL A 90 32.30 -8.03 -10.75
N SER A 91 31.82 -8.84 -9.79
CA SER A 91 30.63 -8.50 -8.99
C SER A 91 30.84 -7.24 -8.15
N ALA A 92 32.03 -7.06 -7.56
CA ALA A 92 32.38 -5.84 -6.83
C ALA A 92 32.46 -4.60 -7.75
N GLN A 93 32.95 -4.76 -8.98
CA GLN A 93 32.95 -3.71 -9.99
C GLN A 93 31.53 -3.32 -10.40
N LEU A 94 30.65 -4.30 -10.64
CA LEU A 94 29.22 -4.07 -10.93
C LEU A 94 28.48 -3.39 -9.75
N ASP A 95 28.95 -3.61 -8.52
CA ASP A 95 28.51 -2.91 -7.30
C ASP A 95 29.02 -1.47 -7.20
N GLY A 96 29.91 -1.03 -8.08
CA GLY A 96 30.54 0.29 -8.02
C GLY A 96 31.49 0.44 -6.83
N LYS A 97 32.05 -0.67 -6.35
CA LYS A 97 32.97 -0.72 -5.20
C LYS A 97 34.45 -0.66 -5.59
N VAL A 98 34.75 -0.61 -6.89
CA VAL A 98 36.10 -0.50 -7.44
C VAL A 98 36.36 0.98 -7.75
N ASP A 99 37.52 1.50 -7.30
CA ASP A 99 37.92 2.88 -7.57
C ASP A 99 38.37 3.04 -9.03
N ALA A 100 38.24 4.24 -9.59
CA ALA A 100 38.56 4.52 -11.00
C ALA A 100 40.05 4.32 -11.34
N GLN A 101 40.92 4.24 -10.32
CA GLN A 101 42.35 3.97 -10.49
C GLN A 101 42.67 2.48 -10.67
N ASP A 102 41.76 1.60 -10.23
CA ASP A 102 41.93 0.14 -10.28
C ASP A 102 41.22 -0.48 -11.49
N GLU A 103 40.59 0.34 -12.35
CA GLU A 103 39.82 -0.12 -13.51
C GLU A 103 40.70 -0.86 -14.54
N ASP A 104 41.92 -0.38 -14.76
CA ASP A 104 42.91 -1.02 -15.66
C ASP A 104 43.39 -2.37 -15.11
N ILE A 105 43.42 -2.53 -13.78
CA ILE A 105 43.84 -3.78 -13.13
C ILE A 105 42.73 -4.81 -13.27
N VAL A 106 41.50 -4.43 -12.92
CA VAL A 106 40.30 -5.27 -12.97
C VAL A 106 39.91 -5.70 -14.39
N GLN A 107 40.39 -4.97 -15.41
CA GLN A 107 40.13 -5.31 -16.80
C GLN A 107 40.62 -6.73 -17.17
N VAL A 108 41.71 -7.21 -16.56
CA VAL A 108 42.24 -8.56 -16.82
C VAL A 108 41.25 -9.62 -16.33
N GLU A 109 40.70 -9.44 -15.14
CA GLU A 109 39.70 -10.34 -14.56
C GLU A 109 38.37 -10.26 -15.31
N VAL A 110 38.01 -9.10 -15.88
CA VAL A 110 36.85 -8.96 -16.76
C VAL A 110 37.06 -9.74 -18.05
N GLU A 111 38.24 -9.69 -18.66
CA GLU A 111 38.56 -10.45 -19.88
C GLU A 111 38.51 -11.97 -19.63
N GLU A 112 39.04 -12.43 -18.49
CA GLU A 112 38.98 -13.83 -18.07
C GLU A 112 37.53 -14.29 -17.77
N PHE A 113 36.75 -13.45 -17.09
CA PHE A 113 35.33 -13.68 -16.85
C PHE A 113 34.54 -13.78 -18.17
N MET A 114 34.81 -12.88 -19.12
CA MET A 114 34.17 -12.87 -20.44
C MET A 114 34.59 -14.08 -21.28
N SER A 115 35.83 -14.57 -21.14
CA SER A 115 36.29 -15.80 -21.80
C SER A 115 35.53 -17.04 -21.32
N ASN A 116 35.02 -17.03 -20.09
CA ASN A 116 34.31 -18.13 -19.44
C ASN A 116 32.82 -17.83 -19.21
N ILE A 117 32.27 -16.88 -19.99
CA ILE A 117 30.90 -16.36 -19.79
C ILE A 117 29.83 -17.45 -19.87
N GLU A 118 30.04 -18.51 -20.65
CA GLU A 118 29.06 -19.59 -20.77
C GLU A 118 28.94 -20.41 -19.48
N THR A 119 30.05 -20.65 -18.77
CA THR A 119 30.04 -21.34 -17.47
C THR A 119 29.32 -20.48 -16.42
N VAL A 120 29.59 -19.18 -16.42
CA VAL A 120 28.90 -18.23 -15.53
C VAL A 120 27.41 -18.19 -15.85
N ARG A 121 27.06 -18.15 -17.15
CA ARG A 121 25.67 -18.15 -17.62
C ARG A 121 24.92 -19.38 -17.14
N VAL A 122 25.48 -20.59 -17.31
CA VAL A 122 24.85 -21.84 -16.86
C VAL A 122 24.65 -21.84 -15.35
N ALA A 123 25.62 -21.36 -14.57
CA ALA A 123 25.50 -21.27 -13.12
C ALA A 123 24.42 -20.25 -12.69
N VAL A 124 24.36 -19.09 -13.36
CA VAL A 124 23.31 -18.07 -13.14
C VAL A 124 21.93 -18.59 -13.53
N GLU A 125 21.79 -19.25 -14.68
CA GLU A 125 20.53 -19.87 -15.11
C GLU A 125 20.06 -20.91 -14.10
N THR A 126 20.96 -21.81 -13.67
CA THR A 126 20.66 -22.82 -12.63
C THR A 126 20.19 -22.18 -11.32
N HIS A 127 20.89 -21.14 -10.86
CA HIS A 127 20.52 -20.41 -9.64
C HIS A 127 19.16 -19.68 -9.80
N MET A 128 18.89 -19.08 -10.96
CA MET A 128 17.61 -18.43 -11.23
C MET A 128 16.47 -19.43 -11.32
N GLU A 129 16.67 -20.60 -11.93
CA GLU A 129 15.70 -21.69 -11.95
C GLU A 129 15.39 -22.18 -10.53
N GLN A 130 16.42 -22.40 -9.70
CA GLN A 130 16.23 -22.74 -8.29
C GLN A 130 15.40 -21.69 -7.53
N ASN A 131 15.69 -20.40 -7.73
CA ASN A 131 14.91 -19.33 -7.12
C ASN A 131 13.45 -19.32 -7.56
N VAL A 132 13.18 -19.55 -8.86
CA VAL A 132 11.80 -19.67 -9.35
C VAL A 132 11.09 -20.85 -8.71
N MET A 133 11.76 -22.01 -8.59
CA MET A 133 11.21 -23.20 -7.93
C MET A 133 10.90 -22.95 -6.45
N LEU A 134 11.81 -22.29 -5.72
CA LEU A 134 11.60 -21.89 -4.33
C LEU A 134 10.43 -20.90 -4.19
N LEU A 135 10.30 -19.93 -5.09
CA LEU A 135 9.17 -19.00 -5.08
C LEU A 135 7.84 -19.72 -5.32
N CYS A 136 7.79 -20.69 -6.23
CA CYS A 136 6.61 -21.54 -6.40
C CYS A 136 6.30 -22.35 -5.14
N GLN A 137 7.32 -22.88 -4.46
CA GLN A 137 7.12 -23.62 -3.22
C GLN A 137 6.67 -22.74 -2.05
N ILE A 138 7.11 -21.48 -1.99
CA ILE A 138 6.64 -20.50 -0.99
C ILE A 138 5.17 -20.15 -1.23
N LEU A 139 4.75 -20.03 -2.50
CA LEU A 139 3.36 -19.77 -2.86
C LEU A 139 2.46 -20.95 -2.48
N ASP A 140 2.84 -22.18 -2.84
CA ASP A 140 2.07 -23.39 -2.57
C ASP A 140 2.96 -24.50 -1.99
N PRO A 141 3.14 -24.57 -0.66
CA PRO A 141 4.06 -25.54 -0.03
C PRO A 141 3.60 -26.99 -0.16
N THR A 142 2.34 -27.22 -0.54
CA THR A 142 1.76 -28.55 -0.74
C THR A 142 1.88 -29.07 -2.16
N GLN A 143 2.31 -28.25 -3.12
CA GLN A 143 2.39 -28.65 -4.52
C GLN A 143 3.63 -29.51 -4.79
N GLN A 144 3.41 -30.76 -5.22
CA GLN A 144 4.49 -31.74 -5.48
C GLN A 144 5.34 -31.41 -6.72
N GLN A 145 4.75 -30.74 -7.72
CA GLN A 145 5.46 -30.33 -8.93
C GLN A 145 5.23 -28.83 -9.17
N PRO A 146 6.23 -27.98 -8.88
CA PRO A 146 6.14 -26.55 -9.11
C PRO A 146 6.05 -26.26 -10.61
N ASP A 147 5.07 -25.47 -11.03
CA ASP A 147 4.94 -24.99 -12.40
C ASP A 147 5.30 -23.49 -12.43
N PRO A 148 6.42 -23.08 -13.06
CA PRO A 148 6.83 -21.67 -13.09
C PRO A 148 5.87 -20.80 -13.92
N SER A 149 5.05 -21.40 -14.80
CA SER A 149 4.14 -20.65 -15.67
C SER A 149 2.90 -20.12 -14.95
N THR A 150 2.53 -20.72 -13.81
CA THR A 150 1.36 -20.32 -13.01
C THR A 150 1.67 -19.17 -12.06
N LEU A 151 2.94 -18.96 -11.73
CA LEU A 151 3.41 -17.98 -10.75
C LEU A 151 2.93 -16.54 -11.04
N PRO A 152 3.00 -16.01 -12.27
CA PRO A 152 2.50 -14.67 -12.56
C PRO A 152 0.99 -14.52 -12.31
N ALA A 153 0.21 -15.54 -12.65
CA ALA A 153 -1.24 -15.53 -12.47
C ALA A 153 -1.62 -15.60 -10.99
N GLN A 154 -0.95 -16.47 -10.22
CA GLN A 154 -1.15 -16.57 -8.77
C GLN A 154 -0.77 -15.27 -8.04
N VAL A 155 0.39 -14.68 -8.39
CA VAL A 155 0.82 -13.39 -7.81
C VAL A 155 -0.18 -12.27 -8.14
N GLN A 156 -0.76 -12.26 -9.34
CA GLN A 156 -1.82 -11.31 -9.69
C GLN A 156 -3.09 -11.54 -8.87
N ALA A 157 -3.52 -12.80 -8.71
CA ALA A 157 -4.67 -13.15 -7.89
C ALA A 157 -4.49 -12.73 -6.43
N LEU A 158 -3.34 -13.02 -5.82
CA LEU A 158 -2.99 -12.60 -4.46
C LEU A 158 -2.99 -11.07 -4.32
N ARG A 159 -2.46 -10.35 -5.31
CA ARG A 159 -2.50 -8.87 -5.30
C ARG A 159 -3.94 -8.36 -5.33
N THR A 160 -4.80 -8.94 -6.17
CA THR A 160 -6.21 -8.54 -6.22
C THR A 160 -6.94 -8.85 -4.92
N GLU A 161 -6.68 -9.99 -4.30
CA GLU A 161 -7.26 -10.38 -3.01
C GLU A 161 -6.81 -9.44 -1.88
N VAL A 162 -5.53 -9.08 -1.84
CA VAL A 162 -5.01 -8.12 -0.86
C VAL A 162 -5.62 -6.73 -1.03
N GLU A 163 -5.76 -6.24 -2.26
CA GLU A 163 -6.40 -4.95 -2.51
C GLU A 163 -7.90 -4.97 -2.16
N GLU A 164 -8.60 -6.06 -2.45
CA GLU A 164 -9.99 -6.26 -2.02
C GLU A 164 -10.11 -6.31 -0.49
N ALA A 165 -9.25 -7.07 0.18
CA ALA A 165 -9.24 -7.16 1.64
C ALA A 165 -8.97 -5.79 2.30
N LYS A 166 -8.07 -4.97 1.73
CA LYS A 166 -7.84 -3.59 2.17
C LYS A 166 -9.08 -2.72 1.99
N TRP A 167 -9.72 -2.80 0.82
CA TRP A 167 -10.93 -2.05 0.55
C TRP A 167 -12.05 -2.41 1.54
N GLN A 168 -12.29 -3.71 1.76
CA GLN A 168 -13.25 -4.20 2.74
C GLN A 168 -12.96 -3.71 4.15
N LEU A 169 -11.69 -3.72 4.56
CA LEU A 169 -11.26 -3.21 5.86
C LEU A 169 -11.61 -1.72 6.02
N ASP A 170 -11.36 -0.91 5.00
CA ASP A 170 -11.66 0.52 5.04
C ASP A 170 -13.18 0.79 5.07
N VAL A 171 -13.97 0.03 4.30
CA VAL A 171 -15.45 0.07 4.38
C VAL A 171 -15.92 -0.25 5.79
N LYS A 172 -15.39 -1.32 6.41
CA LYS A 172 -15.75 -1.72 7.77
C LYS A 172 -15.36 -0.69 8.82
N ARG A 173 -14.22 -0.02 8.65
CA ARG A 173 -13.81 1.10 9.53
C ARG A 173 -14.77 2.28 9.46
N ILE A 174 -15.25 2.62 8.26
CA ILE A 174 -16.25 3.68 8.07
C ILE A 174 -17.58 3.29 8.72
N GLU A 175 -18.04 2.05 8.50
CA GLU A 175 -19.26 1.50 9.10
C GLU A 175 -19.18 1.57 10.64
N LEU A 176 -18.07 1.13 11.23
CA LEU A 176 -17.84 1.19 12.67
C LEU A 176 -17.83 2.63 13.21
N ALA A 177 -17.16 3.56 12.54
CA ALA A 177 -17.17 4.96 12.96
C ALA A 177 -18.59 5.57 12.92
N SER A 178 -19.39 5.21 11.91
CA SER A 178 -20.76 5.69 11.76
C SER A 178 -21.69 5.16 12.86
N THR A 179 -21.60 3.86 13.16
CA THR A 179 -22.39 3.21 14.22
C THR A 179 -22.02 3.75 15.60
N LEU A 180 -20.73 3.96 15.87
CA LEU A 180 -20.27 4.58 17.12
C LEU A 180 -20.76 6.02 17.28
N THR A 181 -20.76 6.80 16.19
CA THR A 181 -21.32 8.16 16.20
C THR A 181 -22.82 8.14 16.50
N GLN A 182 -23.56 7.18 15.92
CA GLN A 182 -24.98 7.00 16.20
C GLN A 182 -25.23 6.61 17.66
N LEU A 183 -24.42 5.71 18.23
CA LEU A 183 -24.50 5.32 19.63
C LEU A 183 -24.24 6.50 20.58
N LEU A 184 -23.22 7.32 20.29
CA LEU A 184 -22.94 8.52 21.09
C LEU A 184 -24.09 9.52 21.02
N LYS A 185 -24.70 9.68 19.83
CA LYS A 185 -25.88 10.54 19.66
C LYS A 185 -27.09 10.04 20.46
N THR A 186 -27.38 8.74 20.42
CA THR A 186 -28.50 8.17 21.19
C THR A 186 -28.23 8.24 22.69
N ASN A 187 -27.00 8.01 23.14
CA ASN A 187 -26.61 8.18 24.54
C ASN A 187 -26.76 9.64 25.01
N ALA A 188 -26.33 10.61 24.19
CA ALA A 188 -26.53 12.02 24.50
C ALA A 188 -28.01 12.39 24.61
N GLN A 189 -28.87 11.86 23.72
CA GLN A 189 -30.32 12.04 23.80
C GLN A 189 -30.91 11.43 25.07
N LEU A 190 -30.47 10.22 25.45
CA LEU A 190 -30.90 9.56 26.68
C LEU A 190 -30.51 10.36 27.93
N LEU A 191 -29.29 10.88 28.00
CA LEU A 191 -28.85 11.73 29.11
C LEU A 191 -29.66 13.03 29.17
N GLN A 192 -29.92 13.67 28.03
CA GLN A 192 -30.76 14.87 27.96
C GLN A 192 -32.19 14.61 28.44
N THR A 193 -32.80 13.50 28.04
CA THR A 193 -34.16 13.16 28.49
C THR A 193 -34.18 12.79 29.97
N ALA A 194 -33.18 12.06 30.47
CA ALA A 194 -33.05 11.74 31.89
C ALA A 194 -32.90 13.01 32.74
N ILE A 195 -32.03 13.95 32.34
CA ILE A 195 -31.87 15.24 33.02
C ILE A 195 -33.20 16.01 33.02
N ARG A 196 -33.87 16.10 31.87
CA ARG A 196 -35.16 16.80 31.78
C ARG A 196 -36.24 16.19 32.68
N ILE A 197 -36.30 14.86 32.77
CA ILE A 197 -37.22 14.16 33.67
C ILE A 197 -36.85 14.47 35.14
N LEU A 198 -35.57 14.41 35.50
CA LEU A 198 -35.12 14.76 36.85
C LEU A 198 -35.46 16.21 37.20
N GLU A 199 -35.23 17.16 36.30
CA GLU A 199 -35.62 18.56 36.46
C GLU A 199 -37.14 18.72 36.63
N GLN A 200 -37.95 18.02 35.83
CA GLN A 200 -39.40 18.05 35.94
C GLN A 200 -39.90 17.44 37.25
N VAL A 201 -39.31 16.34 37.71
CA VAL A 201 -39.70 15.68 38.97
C VAL A 201 -39.27 16.52 40.17
N MET A 202 -38.06 17.08 40.15
CA MET A 202 -37.53 17.90 41.25
C MET A 202 -38.17 19.29 41.32
N HIS A 203 -38.38 19.97 40.20
CA HIS A 203 -38.90 21.33 40.18
C HIS A 203 -40.43 21.41 39.97
N GLY A 204 -41.03 20.40 39.33
CA GLY A 204 -42.47 20.37 39.06
C GLY A 204 -43.33 19.81 40.21
N SER A 205 -42.79 18.91 41.03
CA SER A 205 -43.51 18.41 42.22
C SER A 205 -43.51 19.43 43.36
N VAL A 206 -42.42 20.19 43.52
CA VAL A 206 -42.27 21.22 44.57
C VAL A 206 -43.16 22.45 44.33
N GLY A 207 -43.49 22.77 43.07
CA GLY A 207 -44.40 23.86 42.73
C GLY A 207 -45.89 23.56 42.91
N ARG A 208 -46.28 22.28 43.01
CA ARG A 208 -47.69 21.88 43.14
C ARG A 208 -48.16 21.71 44.59
N HIS A 209 -47.30 21.33 45.52
CA HIS A 209 -47.68 21.23 46.95
C HIS A 209 -47.54 22.54 47.73
N THR A 210 -47.00 23.61 47.16
CA THR A 210 -46.86 24.92 47.84
C THR A 210 -47.94 25.94 47.45
N ARG A 211 -48.90 25.59 46.59
CA ARG A 211 -49.96 26.51 46.13
C ARG A 211 -51.39 26.14 46.58
N GLU A 212 -51.58 25.06 47.33
CA GLU A 212 -52.91 24.66 47.84
C GLU A 212 -53.17 25.00 49.32
N ASP A 213 -52.17 25.38 50.12
CA ASP A 213 -52.34 25.71 51.56
C ASP A 213 -52.31 27.23 51.86
N GLY A 214 -53.04 28.05 51.10
CA GLY A 214 -53.00 29.52 51.28
C GLY A 214 -54.31 30.27 51.04
N GLY A 215 -55.47 29.61 51.17
CA GLY A 215 -56.73 30.21 50.70
C GLY A 215 -57.99 29.90 51.51
N TRP A 216 -57.95 29.96 52.85
CA TRP A 216 -59.15 30.18 53.68
C TRP A 216 -58.78 30.83 55.02
N ALA A 217 -58.93 32.16 55.11
CA ALA A 217 -59.32 32.87 56.34
C ALA A 217 -59.51 34.38 56.05
N GLY A 218 -60.75 34.88 56.16
CA GLY A 218 -61.01 36.28 56.50
C GLY A 218 -61.99 37.04 55.62
N LEU A 219 -63.22 37.18 56.15
CA LEU A 219 -64.32 38.13 55.87
C LEU A 219 -65.25 37.83 54.68
#